data_AF-A0A7K1LTD8-F1
#
_entry.id   AF-A0A7K1LTD8-F1
#
_cell.length_a   1.000
_cell.length_b   1.000
_cell.length_c   1.000
_cell.angle_alpha   90.00
_cell.angle_beta   90.00
_cell.angle_gamma   90.00
#
_symmetry.space_group_name_H-M   'P 1'
#
loop_
_entity.id
_entity.type
_entity.pdbx_description
1 polymer ?
#
loop_
_entity_poly.entity_id
_entity_poly.type
_entity_poly.pdbx_seq_one_letter_code
_entity_poly.pdbx_strand_id
1 'polypeptide(L)'
;LELVGWRKVPIDTSVLGRLALERLPQIEQVFIGGAGLSDQDFAIKLFSARRRSSVANAADSDHYICSFSHKTIIYKGRMIPADLAAFYPDLGDERLQTAICVFHQRFSTNTLPKWPLAQPFRFLAHNGEINTITG
;
A
#
# COMPACT_ATOMS: atom_id res chain seq x y z
N LEU A 1 -20.04 7.72 0.26
CA LEU A 1 -18.77 7.48 0.97
C LEU A 1 -18.66 8.57 1.99
N GLU A 2 -18.54 8.20 3.25
CA GLU A 2 -18.41 9.14 4.36
C GLU A 2 -16.98 9.07 4.88
N LEU A 3 -16.33 10.21 5.09
CA LEU A 3 -15.02 10.25 5.72
C LEU A 3 -15.21 10.07 7.23
N VAL A 4 -14.70 8.97 7.77
CA VAL A 4 -14.70 8.72 9.22
C VAL A 4 -13.49 9.40 9.86
N GLY A 5 -12.33 9.34 9.21
CA GLY A 5 -11.14 10.02 9.69
C GLY A 5 -9.85 9.51 9.08
N TRP A 6 -8.74 10.10 9.53
CA TRP A 6 -7.38 9.74 9.15
C TRP A 6 -6.64 9.18 10.36
N ARG A 7 -5.75 8.22 10.10
CA ARG A 7 -4.84 7.64 11.08
C ARG A 7 -3.43 7.65 10.51
N LYS A 8 -2.52 8.33 11.19
CA LYS A 8 -1.09 8.13 10.95
C LYS A 8 -0.72 6.69 11.30
N VAL A 9 -0.15 5.96 10.36
CA VAL A 9 0.25 4.57 10.60
C VAL A 9 1.47 4.58 11.52
N PRO A 10 1.47 3.83 12.64
CA PRO A 10 2.65 3.68 13.47
C PRO A 10 3.74 2.98 12.66
N ILE A 11 4.94 3.56 12.64
CA ILE A 11 6.10 2.99 11.98
C ILE A 11 7.33 3.07 12.87
N ASP A 12 8.19 2.06 12.81
CA ASP A 12 9.52 2.09 13.42
C ASP A 12 10.57 2.33 12.34
N THR A 13 11.10 3.55 12.27
CA THR A 13 12.09 3.92 11.25
C THR A 13 13.51 3.45 11.59
N SER A 14 13.76 2.94 12.81
CA SER A 14 15.11 2.50 13.23
C SER A 14 15.64 1.31 12.41
N VAL A 15 14.75 0.53 11.82
CA VAL A 15 15.10 -0.63 10.95
C VAL A 15 15.42 -0.24 9.51
N LEU A 16 15.25 1.04 9.13
CA LEU A 16 15.49 1.49 7.77
C LEU A 16 16.94 1.93 7.53
N GLY A 17 17.51 1.49 6.41
CA GLY A 17 18.74 2.06 5.89
C GLY A 17 18.56 3.49 5.35
N ARG A 18 19.65 4.25 5.26
CA ARG A 18 19.67 5.68 4.83
C ARG A 18 18.85 5.97 3.56
N LEU A 19 19.04 5.17 2.50
CA LEU A 19 18.34 5.38 1.22
C LEU A 19 16.82 5.16 1.29
N ALA A 20 16.35 4.32 2.22
CA ALA A 20 14.92 4.13 2.44
C ALA A 20 14.33 5.32 3.21
N LEU A 21 15.05 5.82 4.21
CA LEU A 21 14.70 7.01 5.01
C LEU A 21 14.61 8.28 4.16
N GLU A 22 15.58 8.52 3.28
CA GLU A 22 15.62 9.70 2.39
C GLU A 22 14.38 9.83 1.48
N ARG A 23 13.65 8.72 1.27
CA ARG A 23 12.46 8.66 0.41
C ARG A 23 11.24 8.13 1.16
N LEU A 24 11.29 8.08 2.50
CA LEU A 24 10.19 7.59 3.32
C LEU A 24 8.96 8.50 3.15
N PRO A 25 7.83 7.99 2.63
CA PRO A 25 6.61 8.79 2.55
C PRO A 25 5.97 8.94 3.93
N GLN A 26 5.09 9.93 4.06
CA GLN A 26 4.11 9.95 5.13
C GLN A 26 3.08 8.84 4.87
N ILE A 27 2.96 7.91 5.82
CA ILE A 27 2.09 6.74 5.69
C ILE A 27 0.86 6.93 6.57
N GLU A 28 -0.30 7.07 5.92
CA GLU A 28 -1.58 7.27 6.59
C GLU A 28 -2.65 6.34 6.04
N GLN A 29 -3.61 6.00 6.90
CA GLN A 29 -4.83 5.30 6.56
C GLN A 29 -6.00 6.28 6.61
N VAL A 30 -6.87 6.21 5.60
CA VAL A 30 -8.14 6.91 5.58
C VAL A 30 -9.27 5.91 5.81
N PHE A 31 -10.10 6.15 6.81
CA PHE A 31 -11.27 5.33 7.12
C PHE A 31 -12.50 5.91 6.45
N ILE A 32 -13.19 5.06 5.68
CA ILE A 32 -14.36 5.45 4.90
C ILE A 32 -15.56 4.60 5.30
N GLY A 33 -16.65 5.27 5.65
CA GLY A 33 -17.96 4.68 5.88
C GLY A 33 -18.72 4.44 4.58
N GLY A 34 -19.37 3.28 4.50
CA GLY A 34 -20.22 2.84 3.40
C GLY A 34 -21.66 2.58 3.80
N ALA A 35 -22.17 3.20 4.87
CA ALA A 35 -23.49 2.93 5.42
C ALA A 35 -24.59 2.98 4.34
N GLY A 36 -25.46 1.96 4.32
CA GLY A 36 -26.54 1.82 3.35
C GLY A 36 -26.12 1.35 1.94
N LEU A 37 -24.84 1.06 1.70
CA LEU A 37 -24.36 0.49 0.44
C LEU A 37 -24.26 -1.04 0.53
N SER A 38 -24.53 -1.71 -0.59
CA SER A 38 -24.13 -3.11 -0.77
C SER A 38 -22.59 -3.22 -0.81
N ASP A 39 -22.05 -4.40 -0.50
CA ASP A 39 -20.61 -4.71 -0.65
C ASP A 39 -20.09 -4.35 -2.05
N GLN A 40 -20.87 -4.67 -3.08
CA GLN A 40 -20.51 -4.42 -4.47
C GLN A 40 -20.47 -2.92 -4.79
N ASP A 41 -21.50 -2.17 -4.39
CA ASP A 41 -21.55 -0.72 -4.60
C ASP A 41 -20.44 -0.01 -3.84
N PHE A 42 -20.14 -0.47 -2.63
CA PHE A 42 -19.05 0.07 -1.84
C PHE A 42 -17.70 -0.18 -2.51
N ALA A 43 -17.46 -1.40 -3.01
CA ALA A 43 -16.25 -1.73 -3.78
C ALA A 43 -16.08 -0.82 -5.02
N ILE A 44 -17.14 -0.65 -5.81
CA ILE A 44 -17.12 0.16 -7.04
C ILE A 44 -16.83 1.63 -6.70
N LYS A 45 -17.45 2.15 -5.63
CA LYS A 45 -17.24 3.53 -5.19
C LYS A 45 -15.82 3.74 -4.68
N LEU A 46 -15.26 2.83 -3.88
CA LEU A 46 -13.87 2.90 -3.42
C LEU A 46 -12.87 2.84 -4.59
N PHE A 47 -13.09 1.93 -5.55
CA PHE A 47 -12.28 1.85 -6.75
C PHE A 47 -12.31 3.15 -7.55
N SER A 48 -13.50 3.70 -7.78
CA SER A 48 -13.70 4.95 -8.51
C SER A 48 -13.05 6.13 -7.79
N ALA A 49 -13.20 6.22 -6.46
CA ALA A 49 -12.59 7.25 -5.63
C ALA A 49 -11.05 7.18 -5.72
N ARG A 50 -10.46 5.99 -5.61
CA ARG A 50 -9.01 5.79 -5.79
C ARG A 50 -8.53 6.29 -7.14
N ARG A 51 -9.24 5.93 -8.23
CA ARG A 51 -8.89 6.34 -9.59
C ARG A 51 -8.97 7.85 -9.76
N ARG A 52 -10.05 8.48 -9.26
CA ARG A 52 -10.22 9.93 -9.29
C ARG A 52 -9.13 10.65 -8.50
N SER A 53 -8.75 10.14 -7.31
CA SER A 53 -7.64 10.67 -6.53
C SER A 53 -6.33 10.63 -7.29
N SER A 54 -6.01 9.51 -7.94
CA SER A 54 -4.78 9.38 -8.74
C SER A 54 -4.75 10.36 -9.93
N VAL A 55 -5.88 10.62 -10.57
CA VAL A 55 -5.97 11.61 -11.66
C VAL A 55 -5.85 13.03 -11.12
N ALA A 56 -6.56 13.37 -10.05
CA ALA A 56 -6.53 14.70 -9.45
C ALA A 56 -5.14 15.08 -8.92
N ASN A 57 -4.37 14.10 -8.44
CA ASN A 57 -3.03 14.28 -7.89
C ASN A 57 -1.93 13.80 -8.85
N ALA A 58 -2.19 13.75 -10.16
CA ALA A 58 -1.23 13.21 -11.13
C ALA A 58 0.11 13.99 -11.18
N ALA A 59 0.12 15.25 -10.77
CA ALA A 59 1.33 16.08 -10.69
C ALA A 59 2.17 15.80 -9.43
N ASP A 60 1.60 15.16 -8.41
CA ASP A 60 2.32 14.77 -7.19
C ASP A 60 2.94 13.39 -7.38
N SER A 61 4.26 13.35 -7.56
CA SER A 61 5.01 12.11 -7.79
C SER A 61 5.06 11.19 -6.58
N ASP A 62 4.76 11.71 -5.38
CA ASP A 62 4.80 10.96 -4.12
C ASP A 62 3.39 10.47 -3.71
N HIS A 63 2.33 10.99 -4.35
CA HIS A 63 0.96 10.51 -4.14
C HIS A 63 0.78 9.06 -4.61
N TYR A 64 0.57 8.14 -3.67
CA TYR A 64 0.30 6.76 -3.98
C TYR A 64 -0.64 6.08 -2.98
N ILE A 65 -1.71 5.46 -3.50
CA ILE A 65 -2.64 4.66 -2.70
C ILE A 65 -2.34 3.17 -2.92
N CYS A 66 -1.72 2.54 -1.91
CA CYS A 66 -1.36 1.11 -1.91
C CYS A 66 -2.58 0.22 -2.15
N SER A 67 -3.61 0.40 -1.34
CA SER A 67 -4.90 -0.29 -1.40
C SER A 67 -6.01 0.67 -1.01
N PHE A 68 -7.19 0.53 -1.62
CA PHE A 68 -8.41 1.22 -1.15
C PHE A 68 -9.60 0.30 -1.39
N SER A 69 -9.82 -0.58 -0.41
CA SER A 69 -10.75 -1.70 -0.46
C SER A 69 -11.30 -1.93 0.93
N HIS A 70 -12.50 -2.52 1.02
CA HIS A 70 -13.11 -2.95 2.27
C HIS A 70 -12.76 -4.40 2.65
N LYS A 71 -12.05 -5.12 1.77
CA LYS A 71 -11.66 -6.54 1.98
C LYS A 71 -10.16 -6.77 2.05
N THR A 72 -9.35 -5.78 1.67
CA THR A 72 -7.90 -5.99 1.50
C THR A 72 -7.13 -4.73 1.89
N ILE A 73 -6.05 -4.94 2.62
CA ILE A 73 -5.08 -3.92 3.00
C ILE A 73 -3.68 -4.38 2.59
N ILE A 74 -2.84 -3.46 2.13
CA ILE A 74 -1.46 -3.75 1.73
C ILE A 74 -0.49 -2.96 2.63
N TYR A 75 0.26 -3.69 3.44
CA TYR A 75 1.47 -3.21 4.09
C TYR A 75 2.66 -3.57 3.21
N LYS A 76 3.37 -2.55 2.73
CA LYS A 76 4.58 -2.72 1.92
C LYS A 76 5.55 -1.59 2.19
N GLY A 77 6.81 -1.81 1.87
CA GLY A 77 7.83 -0.81 2.12
C GLY A 77 9.16 -1.16 1.51
N ARG A 78 10.15 -0.34 1.84
CA ARG A 78 11.53 -0.48 1.39
C ARG A 78 12.45 -0.88 2.54
N MET A 79 12.20 -2.06 3.09
CA MET A 79 13.08 -2.72 4.04
C MET A 79 13.45 -4.11 3.56
N ILE A 80 14.39 -4.76 4.25
CA ILE A 80 14.57 -6.19 4.11
C ILE A 80 13.30 -6.90 4.65
N PRO A 81 12.93 -8.08 4.12
CA PRO A 81 11.68 -8.74 4.50
C PRO A 81 11.56 -9.01 6.00
N ALA A 82 12.67 -9.33 6.66
CA ALA A 82 12.72 -9.61 8.10
C ALA A 82 12.26 -8.41 8.96
N ASP A 83 12.44 -7.19 8.46
CA ASP A 83 12.12 -5.96 9.19
C ASP A 83 10.67 -5.50 8.97
N LEU A 84 9.89 -6.16 8.11
CA LEU A 84 8.53 -5.70 7.78
C LEU A 84 7.63 -5.61 9.01
N ALA A 85 7.67 -6.62 9.88
CA ALA A 85 6.88 -6.67 11.11
C ALA A 85 7.36 -5.67 12.17
N ALA A 86 8.67 -5.41 12.23
CA ALA A 86 9.22 -4.38 13.11
C ALA A 86 8.84 -2.97 12.61
N PHE A 87 8.96 -2.73 11.30
CA PHE A 87 8.62 -1.45 10.68
C PHE A 87 7.14 -1.10 10.81
N TYR A 88 6.23 -2.08 10.67
CA TYR A 88 4.79 -1.90 10.87
C TYR A 88 4.32 -2.69 12.11
N PRO A 89 4.32 -2.09 13.31
CA PRO A 89 3.86 -2.75 14.53
C PRO A 89 2.43 -3.30 14.44
N ASP A 90 1.58 -2.69 13.60
CA ASP A 90 0.21 -3.18 13.31
C ASP A 90 0.19 -4.64 12.83
N LEU A 91 1.26 -5.13 12.20
CA LEU A 91 1.37 -6.52 11.74
C LEU A 91 1.55 -7.53 12.89
N GLY A 92 2.00 -7.08 14.04
CA GLY A 92 2.13 -7.91 15.25
C GLY A 92 0.89 -7.90 16.15
N ASP A 93 -0.13 -7.13 15.81
CA ASP A 93 -1.36 -7.03 16.60
C ASP A 93 -2.27 -8.25 16.38
N GLU A 94 -2.70 -8.91 17.45
CA GLU A 94 -3.54 -10.12 17.40
C GLU A 94 -4.90 -9.91 16.74
N ARG A 95 -5.38 -8.65 16.65
CA ARG A 95 -6.63 -8.28 15.99
C ARG A 95 -6.50 -8.31 14.47
N LEU A 96 -5.27 -8.25 13.93
CA LEU A 96 -5.03 -8.37 12.50
C LEU A 96 -5.10 -9.84 12.08
N GLN A 97 -6.31 -10.30 11.77
CA GLN A 97 -6.57 -11.66 11.32
C GLN A 97 -6.96 -11.68 9.84
N THR A 98 -6.50 -12.70 9.12
CA THR A 98 -6.88 -12.90 7.72
C THR A 98 -6.92 -14.40 7.39
N ALA A 99 -7.81 -14.77 6.47
CA ALA A 99 -7.84 -16.13 5.92
C ALA A 99 -6.75 -16.34 4.85
N ILE A 100 -6.27 -15.27 4.20
CA ILE A 100 -5.32 -15.32 3.09
C ILE A 100 -4.28 -14.21 3.25
N CYS A 101 -3.02 -14.54 3.04
CA CYS A 101 -1.92 -13.59 2.99
C CYS A 101 -1.10 -13.79 1.70
N VAL A 102 -0.73 -12.69 1.05
CA VAL A 102 0.15 -12.67 -0.12
C VAL A 102 1.36 -11.81 0.22
N PHE A 103 2.56 -12.37 0.04
CA PHE A 103 3.82 -11.67 0.28
C PHE A 103 4.67 -11.64 -1.00
N HIS A 104 5.57 -10.67 -1.10
CA HIS A 104 6.48 -10.55 -2.22
C HIS A 104 7.77 -9.84 -1.81
N GLN A 105 8.91 -10.39 -2.25
CA GLN A 105 10.21 -9.74 -2.16
C GLN A 105 10.73 -9.46 -3.56
N ARG A 106 11.07 -8.19 -3.84
CA ARG A 106 11.61 -7.78 -5.13
C ARG A 106 13.12 -7.58 -5.04
N PHE A 107 13.87 -8.23 -5.93
CA PHE A 107 15.24 -7.82 -6.25
C PHE A 107 15.19 -6.85 -7.42
N SER A 108 15.80 -5.67 -7.27
CA SER A 108 15.83 -4.63 -8.30
C SER A 108 17.27 -4.38 -8.73
N THR A 109 17.51 -4.34 -10.03
CA THR A 109 18.78 -3.89 -10.63
C THR A 109 18.91 -2.35 -10.68
N ASN A 110 18.03 -1.62 -9.99
CA ASN A 110 17.98 -0.16 -10.00
C ASN A 110 18.40 0.38 -8.63
N THR A 111 19.27 1.38 -8.64
CA THR A 111 19.84 2.04 -7.46
C THR A 111 18.96 3.17 -6.89
N LEU A 112 17.99 3.69 -7.65
CA LEU A 112 17.06 4.76 -7.24
C LEU A 112 15.66 4.22 -6.96
N PRO A 113 15.33 3.89 -5.71
CA PRO A 113 14.29 2.91 -5.52
C PRO A 113 13.05 3.56 -4.88
N LYS A 114 11.90 3.43 -5.57
CA LYS A 114 10.64 4.12 -5.24
C LYS A 114 9.73 3.24 -4.38
N TRP A 115 9.23 3.78 -3.27
CA TRP A 115 8.31 3.08 -2.36
C TRP A 115 7.05 2.50 -3.04
N PRO A 116 6.38 3.20 -3.97
CA PRO A 116 5.23 2.67 -4.71
C PRO A 116 5.48 1.37 -5.49
N LEU A 117 6.73 1.11 -5.89
CA LEU A 117 7.11 -0.05 -6.71
C LEU A 117 7.34 -1.33 -5.89
N ALA A 118 7.35 -1.25 -4.56
CA ALA A 118 7.26 -2.44 -3.72
C ALA A 118 5.95 -3.17 -4.02
N GLN A 119 5.97 -4.50 -3.88
CA GLN A 119 4.81 -5.37 -4.07
C GLN A 119 4.41 -5.99 -2.71
N PRO A 120 3.16 -6.48 -2.54
CA PRO A 120 2.12 -6.68 -3.56
C PRO A 120 1.53 -5.41 -4.19
N PHE A 121 0.99 -5.57 -5.40
CA PHE A 121 0.02 -4.65 -5.97
C PHE A 121 -1.41 -5.05 -5.56
N ARG A 122 -2.38 -4.22 -5.93
CA ARG A 122 -3.78 -4.33 -5.50
C ARG A 122 -4.44 -5.69 -5.76
N PHE A 123 -3.99 -6.40 -6.80
CA PHE A 123 -4.53 -7.71 -7.21
C PHE A 123 -3.43 -8.69 -7.64
N LEU A 124 -2.15 -8.37 -7.46
CA LEU A 124 -1.05 -9.15 -8.04
C LEU A 124 0.23 -9.03 -7.21
N ALA A 125 0.91 -10.16 -7.04
CA ALA A 125 2.32 -10.24 -6.76
C ALA A 125 2.99 -10.99 -7.93
N HIS A 126 4.10 -10.48 -8.45
CA HIS A 126 4.72 -10.99 -9.68
C HIS A 126 6.22 -11.17 -9.52
N ASN A 127 6.64 -12.44 -9.55
CA ASN A 127 8.04 -12.85 -9.62
C ASN A 127 8.42 -13.08 -11.08
N GLY A 128 9.19 -12.16 -11.67
CA GLY A 128 9.64 -12.24 -13.05
C GLY A 128 9.68 -10.87 -13.73
N GLU A 129 9.82 -10.89 -15.05
CA GLU A 129 9.85 -9.71 -15.91
C GLU A 129 8.87 -9.86 -17.08
N ILE A 130 8.16 -8.78 -17.42
CA ILE A 130 7.24 -8.76 -18.57
C ILE A 130 7.99 -8.14 -19.75
N ASN A 131 8.51 -8.98 -20.64
CA ASN A 131 9.37 -8.56 -21.76
C ASN A 131 8.61 -7.87 -22.91
N THR A 132 7.27 -7.86 -22.89
CA THR A 132 6.42 -7.36 -23.98
C THR A 132 5.52 -6.20 -23.54
N ILE A 133 5.96 -5.40 -22.56
CA ILE A 133 5.11 -4.34 -21.97
C ILE A 133 4.75 -3.21 -22.92
N THR A 134 5.54 -2.98 -23.98
CA THR A 134 5.31 -1.96 -25.02
C THR A 134 4.65 -2.52 -26.28
N GLY A 135 4.16 -3.77 -26.25
CA GLY A 135 3.53 -4.43 -27.40
C GLY A 135 2.26 -3.75 -27.88
#